data_AF-A0A7S6YXQ1-F1
#
_entry.id   AF-A0A7S6YXQ1-F1
#
_cell.length_a   1.000
_cell.length_b   1.000
_cell.length_c   1.000
_cell.angle_alpha   90.00
_cell.angle_beta   90.00
_cell.angle_gamma   90.00
#
_symmetry.space_group_name_H-M   'P 1'
#
loop_
_entity.id
_entity.type
_entity.pdbx_description
1 polymer ?
#
loop_
_entity_poly.entity_id
_entity_poly.type
_entity_poly.pdbx_seq_one_letter_code
_entity_poly.pdbx_strand_id
1 'polypeptide(L)'
;MRTSSSPTTMIQTTRRRWIAGTPGASIASEEVTPSLQGQLSTAYAPCRVGVPHITHDRPIDASGCEAILRCNRDARQFPPEAVVAMQAVSGTLHLALHTLRRNRENRNPDAAARGFHNLNLEQWEALSEDERHHKRSEQQHYSDLVTRLALAGILSNIAIGAAGKASGRPELAARLLAGELKIAPYAAARDAIQATFRMVGMRAPTNGGVSDHHVTSAGRFYGMANVLTNLASNELELPDFASARQRWAGLMSPFNMGEATNVVFRQAAVNAALNVGLETADWLNVTQHEADEAGTQQIWEPTLKARREDYERVMDHSVARTAAINSNIAFGTAVNMIGTWLGLSPARSALLSNALSGMAAGMQYKIIAGTWQAAAAVREAEAARTQAE
;
A
#
# COMPACT_ATOMS: atom_id res chain seq x y z
N MET A 1 61.68 18.10 -13.19
CA MET A 1 61.34 18.49 -14.57
C MET A 1 59.85 18.23 -14.73
N ARG A 2 58.96 19.24 -14.76
CA ARG A 2 58.53 20.00 -15.97
C ARG A 2 58.26 19.03 -17.14
N THR A 3 57.11 18.98 -17.82
CA THR A 3 56.00 19.94 -18.03
C THR A 3 54.94 19.27 -18.91
N SER A 4 53.67 19.71 -18.79
CA SER A 4 52.65 19.97 -19.84
C SER A 4 52.34 18.88 -20.90
N SER A 5 51.10 18.63 -21.33
CA SER A 5 50.08 19.58 -21.79
C SER A 5 48.79 18.84 -22.17
N SER A 6 47.62 19.34 -21.74
CA SER A 6 46.34 19.27 -22.49
C SER A 6 46.37 20.36 -23.60
N PRO A 7 45.49 20.45 -24.66
CA PRO A 7 44.01 20.40 -24.53
C PRO A 7 43.13 20.06 -25.80
N THR A 8 41.79 20.04 -25.63
CA THR A 8 40.66 20.37 -26.58
C THR A 8 40.50 19.57 -27.91
N THR A 9 39.34 19.06 -28.36
CA THR A 9 38.09 19.77 -28.74
C THR A 9 36.94 18.80 -29.17
N MET A 10 35.74 19.06 -28.65
CA MET A 10 34.38 19.07 -29.24
C MET A 10 34.11 18.45 -30.64
N ILE A 11 33.12 17.54 -30.75
CA ILE A 11 32.14 17.47 -31.87
C ILE A 11 30.77 17.02 -31.33
N GLN A 12 29.77 17.89 -31.49
CA GLN A 12 28.34 17.62 -31.36
C GLN A 12 27.80 16.91 -32.62
N THR A 13 26.77 16.09 -32.50
CA THR A 13 25.81 15.93 -33.60
C THR A 13 24.41 15.60 -33.11
N THR A 14 23.52 16.56 -33.33
CA THR A 14 22.09 16.59 -33.07
C THR A 14 21.35 15.98 -34.27
N ARG A 15 20.35 15.12 -34.05
CA ARG A 15 19.26 14.90 -35.04
C ARG A 15 17.91 14.85 -34.34
N ARG A 16 17.21 15.98 -34.35
CA ARG A 16 15.76 16.09 -34.20
C ARG A 16 15.10 15.75 -35.54
N ARG A 17 13.98 15.03 -35.53
CA ARG A 17 12.99 15.06 -36.60
C ARG A 17 11.64 15.40 -35.99
N TRP A 18 11.10 16.52 -36.44
CA TRP A 18 9.77 17.03 -36.16
C TRP A 18 8.76 16.45 -37.16
N ILE A 19 7.53 16.20 -36.72
CA ILE A 19 6.30 16.30 -37.53
C ILE A 19 5.28 17.10 -36.71
N ALA A 20 4.82 18.21 -37.26
CA ALA A 20 3.70 19.05 -36.82
C ALA A 20 2.38 18.50 -37.38
N GLY A 21 1.18 18.77 -36.87
CA GLY A 21 0.72 19.59 -35.75
C GLY A 21 -0.81 19.67 -35.72
N THR A 22 -1.39 20.29 -34.69
CA THR A 22 -2.59 21.15 -34.77
C THR A 22 -2.63 22.04 -33.51
N PRO A 23 -3.05 23.33 -33.61
CA PRO A 23 -2.84 24.33 -32.57
C PRO A 23 -4.12 24.65 -31.77
N GLY A 24 -3.95 25.02 -30.50
CA GLY A 24 -4.98 25.79 -29.75
C GLY A 24 -5.37 25.23 -28.39
N ALA A 25 -4.52 25.46 -27.38
CA ALA A 25 -4.91 25.71 -25.99
C ALA A 25 -3.65 26.07 -25.19
N SER A 26 -3.34 27.36 -25.09
CA SER A 26 -2.30 27.85 -24.18
C SER A 26 -2.83 27.80 -22.75
N ILE A 27 -2.46 26.76 -22.00
CA ILE A 27 -2.44 26.83 -20.55
C ILE A 27 -1.01 27.20 -20.19
N ALA A 28 -0.83 28.37 -19.57
CA ALA A 28 0.44 28.84 -19.08
C ALA A 28 1.00 27.83 -18.08
N SER A 29 1.95 27.01 -18.53
CA SER A 29 2.85 26.27 -17.64
C SER A 29 3.80 27.29 -17.04
N GLU A 30 3.59 27.66 -15.77
CA GLU A 30 4.67 28.24 -14.97
C GLU A 30 5.88 27.30 -15.08
N GLU A 31 6.99 27.83 -15.58
CA GLU A 31 8.27 27.15 -15.67
C GLU A 31 8.65 26.61 -14.29
N VAL A 32 8.56 25.29 -14.12
CA VAL A 32 9.29 24.61 -13.05
C VAL A 32 10.77 24.85 -13.34
N THR A 33 11.38 25.71 -12.55
CA THR A 33 12.79 26.10 -12.71
C THR A 33 13.69 24.86 -12.71
N PRO A 34 14.76 24.82 -13.53
CA PRO A 34 15.69 23.68 -13.59
C PRO A 34 16.30 23.27 -12.24
N SER A 35 16.31 24.20 -11.27
CA SER A 35 16.74 23.95 -9.89
C SER A 35 15.81 23.01 -9.12
N LEU A 36 14.49 23.07 -9.35
CA LEU A 36 13.51 22.26 -8.63
C LEU A 36 13.52 20.80 -9.12
N GLN A 37 13.70 20.58 -10.42
CA GLN A 37 13.83 19.25 -11.01
C GLN A 37 15.14 18.57 -10.58
N GLY A 38 16.23 19.34 -10.48
CA GLY A 38 17.49 18.89 -9.90
C GLY A 38 17.36 18.52 -8.41
N GLN A 39 16.71 19.37 -7.61
CA GLN A 39 16.48 19.12 -6.18
C GLN A 39 15.58 17.90 -5.94
N LEU A 40 14.54 17.69 -6.75
CA LEU A 40 13.69 16.49 -6.66
C LEU A 40 14.48 15.23 -7.02
N SER A 41 15.28 15.25 -8.09
CA SER A 41 16.13 14.11 -8.45
C SER A 41 17.16 13.76 -7.36
N THR A 42 17.72 14.75 -6.67
CA THR A 42 18.66 14.54 -5.55
C THR A 42 17.94 14.11 -4.27
N ALA A 43 16.71 14.58 -4.04
CA ALA A 43 15.91 14.23 -2.86
C ALA A 43 15.31 12.82 -2.91
N TYR A 44 15.04 12.28 -4.10
CA TYR A 44 14.58 10.89 -4.27
C TYR A 44 15.73 9.86 -4.36
N ALA A 45 16.97 10.30 -4.60
CA ALA A 45 18.15 9.42 -4.66
C ALA A 45 18.37 8.55 -3.38
N PRO A 46 18.13 9.04 -2.15
CA PRO A 46 18.26 8.25 -0.92
C PRO A 46 17.06 7.33 -0.65
N CYS A 47 15.93 7.53 -1.32
CA CYS A 47 14.70 6.76 -1.13
C CYS A 47 14.57 5.59 -2.13
N ARG A 48 15.67 5.16 -2.76
CA ARG A 48 15.70 3.92 -3.55
C ARG A 48 15.53 2.72 -2.63
N VAL A 49 14.30 2.29 -2.44
CA VAL A 49 13.98 1.01 -1.79
C VAL A 49 14.24 -0.09 -2.82
N GLY A 50 15.29 -0.89 -2.61
CA GLY A 50 15.49 -2.12 -3.36
C GLY A 50 14.37 -3.11 -3.01
N VAL A 51 13.76 -3.72 -4.03
CA VAL A 51 12.96 -4.93 -3.82
C VAL A 51 13.93 -6.02 -3.33
N PRO A 52 13.67 -6.69 -2.19
CA PRO A 52 14.55 -7.76 -1.74
C PRO A 52 14.62 -8.83 -2.82
N HIS A 53 15.80 -9.06 -3.39
CA HIS A 53 16.06 -10.25 -4.18
C HIS A 53 16.10 -11.44 -3.21
N ILE A 54 15.04 -12.25 -3.23
CA ILE A 54 15.06 -13.56 -2.56
C ILE A 54 15.88 -14.50 -3.46
N THR A 55 17.18 -14.59 -3.22
CA THR A 55 18.02 -15.69 -3.72
C THR A 55 18.33 -16.64 -2.56
N HIS A 56 18.40 -17.93 -2.87
CA HIS A 56 18.47 -19.04 -1.91
C HIS A 56 19.67 -19.01 -0.94
N ASP A 57 20.65 -18.13 -1.16
CA ASP A 57 21.96 -18.15 -0.50
C ASP A 57 22.33 -16.86 0.25
N ARG A 58 21.37 -15.96 0.53
CA ARG A 58 21.66 -14.75 1.32
C ARG A 58 20.68 -14.57 2.50
N PRO A 59 21.18 -14.19 3.69
CA PRO A 59 20.31 -13.80 4.80
C PRO A 59 19.44 -12.61 4.38
N ILE A 60 18.22 -12.55 4.93
CA ILE A 60 17.26 -11.45 4.71
C ILE A 60 17.99 -10.12 4.91
N ASP A 61 18.16 -9.38 3.82
CA ASP A 61 18.88 -8.11 3.83
C ASP A 61 18.02 -7.04 4.53
N ALA A 62 18.58 -6.45 5.59
CA ALA A 62 17.96 -5.35 6.35
C ALA A 62 17.86 -4.04 5.54
N SER A 63 18.37 -4.00 4.31
CA SER A 63 18.40 -2.84 3.42
C SER A 63 17.04 -2.17 3.21
N GLY A 64 15.93 -2.92 3.23
CA GLY A 64 14.59 -2.34 3.11
C GLY A 64 14.22 -1.44 4.29
N CYS A 65 14.42 -1.92 5.52
CA CYS A 65 14.21 -1.12 6.74
C CYS A 65 15.20 0.05 6.80
N GLU A 66 16.44 -0.18 6.39
CA GLU A 66 17.48 0.85 6.39
C GLU A 66 17.21 1.96 5.37
N ALA A 67 16.74 1.63 4.16
CA ALA A 67 16.39 2.59 3.12
C ALA A 67 15.22 3.49 3.52
N ILE A 68 14.18 2.93 4.16
CA ILE A 68 13.03 3.70 4.66
C ILE A 68 13.46 4.67 5.77
N LEU A 69 14.33 4.22 6.67
CA LEU A 69 14.79 5.04 7.78
C LEU A 69 15.83 6.09 7.35
N ARG A 70 16.65 5.80 6.32
CA ARG A 70 17.49 6.80 5.62
C ARG A 70 16.62 7.83 4.91
N CYS A 71 15.60 7.40 4.17
CA CYS A 71 14.65 8.29 3.51
C CYS A 71 13.95 9.23 4.51
N ASN A 72 13.55 8.76 5.70
CA ASN A 72 13.02 9.63 6.75
C ASN A 72 14.05 10.66 7.25
N ARG A 73 15.28 10.20 7.51
CA ARG A 73 16.39 11.05 7.96
C ARG A 73 16.74 12.12 6.94
N ASP A 74 16.78 11.76 5.66
CA ASP A 74 17.15 12.66 4.57
C ASP A 74 16.00 13.61 4.23
N ALA A 75 14.75 13.13 4.27
CA ALA A 75 13.56 13.98 4.12
C ALA A 75 13.51 15.10 5.17
N ARG A 76 13.98 14.85 6.40
CA ARG A 76 14.05 15.87 7.47
C ARG A 76 15.10 16.96 7.21
N GLN A 77 16.05 16.75 6.31
CA GLN A 77 17.02 17.77 5.92
C GLN A 77 16.40 18.82 4.98
N PHE A 78 15.23 18.52 4.40
CA PHE A 78 14.50 19.44 3.55
C PHE A 78 13.50 20.29 4.35
N PRO A 79 13.20 21.52 3.91
CA PRO A 79 12.11 22.31 4.46
C PRO A 79 10.78 21.53 4.40
N PRO A 80 9.89 21.63 5.42
CA PRO A 80 8.61 20.92 5.43
C PRO A 80 7.78 21.14 4.16
N GLU A 81 7.84 22.33 3.55
CA GLU A 81 7.16 22.66 2.29
C GLU A 81 7.65 21.79 1.14
N ALA A 82 8.95 21.55 1.05
CA ALA A 82 9.54 20.68 0.03
C ALA A 82 9.14 19.22 0.25
N VAL A 83 9.05 18.78 1.51
CA VAL A 83 8.60 17.42 1.85
C VAL A 83 7.13 17.23 1.51
N VAL A 84 6.27 18.22 1.76
CA VAL A 84 4.86 18.21 1.35
C VAL A 84 4.74 18.17 -0.17
N ALA A 85 5.58 18.89 -0.91
CA ALA A 85 5.61 18.80 -2.37
C ALA A 85 5.99 17.39 -2.86
N MET A 86 6.93 16.70 -2.19
CA MET A 86 7.28 15.31 -2.49
C MET A 86 6.13 14.33 -2.19
N GLN A 87 5.32 14.58 -1.16
CA GLN A 87 4.09 13.81 -0.92
C GLN A 87 3.10 13.98 -2.07
N ALA A 88 2.92 15.20 -2.59
CA ALA A 88 2.05 15.44 -3.74
C ALA A 88 2.52 14.69 -5.00
N VAL A 89 3.83 14.68 -5.26
CA VAL A 89 4.43 13.91 -6.37
C VAL A 89 4.22 12.41 -6.17
N SER A 90 4.54 11.88 -4.99
CA SER A 90 4.36 10.46 -4.65
C SER A 90 2.89 10.04 -4.75
N GLY A 91 1.97 10.88 -4.24
CA GLY A 91 0.54 10.66 -4.33
C GLY A 91 0.03 10.63 -5.77
N THR A 92 0.54 11.50 -6.64
CA THR A 92 0.19 11.50 -8.08
C THR A 92 0.61 10.19 -8.74
N LEU A 93 1.81 9.69 -8.44
CA LEU A 93 2.29 8.38 -8.91
C LEU A 93 1.38 7.23 -8.42
N HIS A 94 0.96 7.26 -7.15
CA HIS A 94 0.01 6.28 -6.62
C HIS A 94 -1.34 6.34 -7.33
N LEU A 95 -1.89 7.53 -7.59
CA LEU A 95 -3.16 7.67 -8.33
C LEU A 95 -3.07 7.14 -9.77
N ALA A 96 -1.92 7.31 -10.42
CA ALA A 96 -1.68 6.70 -11.73
C ALA A 96 -1.71 5.16 -11.65
N LEU A 97 -1.12 4.55 -10.62
CA LEU A 97 -1.21 3.11 -10.38
C LEU A 97 -2.66 2.66 -10.14
N HIS A 98 -3.46 3.43 -9.39
CA HIS A 98 -4.89 3.14 -9.20
C HIS A 98 -5.68 3.18 -10.50
N THR A 99 -5.31 4.08 -11.42
CA THR A 99 -5.90 4.14 -12.77
C THR A 99 -5.54 2.89 -13.57
N LEU A 100 -4.28 2.44 -13.52
CA LEU A 100 -3.85 1.19 -14.18
C LEU A 100 -4.58 -0.03 -13.62
N ARG A 101 -4.71 -0.14 -12.30
CA ARG A 101 -5.51 -1.19 -11.64
C ARG A 101 -6.95 -1.21 -12.15
N ARG A 102 -7.61 -0.04 -12.15
CA ARG A 102 -9.00 0.08 -12.63
C ARG A 102 -9.14 -0.33 -14.09
N ASN A 103 -8.21 0.09 -14.95
CA ASN A 103 -8.21 -0.30 -16.35
C ASN A 103 -8.04 -1.82 -16.52
N ARG A 104 -7.18 -2.45 -15.72
CA ARG A 104 -6.96 -3.90 -15.74
C ARG A 104 -8.21 -4.68 -15.34
N GLU A 105 -8.94 -4.19 -14.34
CA GLU A 105 -10.22 -4.77 -13.90
C GLU A 105 -11.33 -4.59 -14.95
N ASN A 106 -11.39 -3.42 -15.60
CA ASN A 106 -12.37 -3.11 -16.65
C ASN A 106 -12.17 -3.90 -17.96
N ARG A 107 -11.11 -4.71 -18.10
CA ARG A 107 -10.92 -5.57 -19.27
C ARG A 107 -12.05 -6.58 -19.45
N ASN A 108 -12.63 -7.04 -18.34
CA ASN A 108 -13.77 -7.97 -18.36
C ASN A 108 -14.77 -7.61 -17.24
N PRO A 109 -15.72 -6.67 -17.51
CA PRO A 109 -16.67 -6.21 -16.49
C PRO A 109 -17.57 -7.31 -15.94
N ASP A 110 -17.91 -8.31 -16.76
CA ASP A 110 -18.73 -9.45 -16.32
C ASP A 110 -17.95 -10.36 -15.37
N ALA A 111 -16.69 -10.67 -15.67
CA ALA A 111 -15.84 -11.43 -14.76
C ALA A 111 -15.58 -10.66 -13.45
N ALA A 112 -15.37 -9.34 -13.54
CA ALA A 112 -15.20 -8.49 -12.36
C ALA A 112 -16.45 -8.53 -11.46
N ALA A 113 -17.64 -8.35 -12.04
CA ALA A 113 -18.90 -8.43 -11.31
C ALA A 113 -19.14 -9.82 -10.71
N ARG A 114 -18.89 -10.89 -11.47
CA ARG A 114 -19.01 -12.28 -10.97
C ARG A 114 -18.09 -12.52 -9.77
N GLY A 115 -16.82 -12.17 -9.87
CA GLY A 115 -15.86 -12.31 -8.77
C GLY A 115 -16.24 -11.48 -7.54
N PHE A 116 -16.67 -10.23 -7.75
CA PHE A 116 -17.11 -9.37 -6.65
C PHE A 116 -18.29 -9.97 -5.88
N HIS A 117 -19.27 -10.53 -6.61
CA HIS A 117 -20.52 -11.07 -6.06
C HIS A 117 -20.46 -12.57 -5.71
N ASN A 118 -19.31 -13.21 -5.88
CA ASN A 118 -19.09 -14.65 -5.71
C ASN A 118 -20.00 -15.55 -6.57
N LEU A 119 -20.19 -15.20 -7.84
CA LEU A 119 -21.06 -15.93 -8.78
C LEU A 119 -20.25 -16.76 -9.76
N ASN A 120 -20.65 -18.02 -9.96
CA ASN A 120 -20.17 -18.81 -11.09
C ASN A 120 -20.84 -18.38 -12.41
N LEU A 121 -20.40 -18.97 -13.53
CA LEU A 121 -20.90 -18.60 -14.85
C LEU A 121 -22.40 -18.93 -15.03
N GLU A 122 -22.84 -20.11 -14.60
CA GLU A 122 -24.24 -20.55 -14.68
C GLU A 122 -25.17 -19.62 -13.89
N GLN A 123 -24.77 -19.27 -12.66
CA GLN A 123 -25.48 -18.33 -11.81
C GLN A 123 -25.56 -16.93 -12.44
N TRP A 124 -24.51 -16.49 -13.14
CA TRP A 124 -24.50 -15.21 -13.85
C TRP A 124 -25.43 -15.21 -15.06
N GLU A 125 -25.42 -16.28 -15.85
CA GLU A 125 -26.25 -16.43 -17.04
C GLU A 125 -27.73 -16.58 -16.70
N ALA A 126 -28.05 -17.11 -15.52
CA ALA A 126 -29.41 -17.18 -14.99
C ALA A 126 -30.00 -15.81 -14.58
N LEU A 127 -29.17 -14.78 -14.41
CA LEU A 127 -29.63 -13.43 -14.06
C LEU A 127 -30.25 -12.72 -15.27
N SER A 128 -31.30 -11.93 -14.99
CA SER A 128 -31.82 -10.98 -15.96
C SER A 128 -30.76 -9.95 -16.38
N GLU A 129 -30.99 -9.29 -17.51
CA GLU A 129 -30.08 -8.23 -17.99
C GLU A 129 -29.99 -7.07 -17.00
N ASP A 130 -31.10 -6.69 -16.38
CA ASP A 130 -31.17 -5.64 -15.35
C ASP A 130 -30.35 -6.01 -14.11
N GLU A 131 -30.44 -7.25 -13.64
CA GLU A 131 -29.64 -7.73 -12.50
C GLU A 131 -28.14 -7.75 -12.80
N ARG A 132 -27.75 -8.19 -14.00
CA ARG A 132 -26.35 -8.14 -14.45
C ARG A 132 -25.84 -6.71 -14.54
N HIS A 133 -26.65 -5.80 -15.08
CA HIS A 133 -26.31 -4.37 -15.13
C HIS A 133 -26.14 -3.78 -13.72
N HIS A 134 -27.07 -4.07 -12.81
CA HIS A 134 -26.98 -3.62 -11.42
C HIS A 134 -25.70 -4.13 -10.73
N LYS A 135 -25.38 -5.41 -10.85
CA LYS A 135 -24.18 -6.01 -10.25
C LYS A 135 -22.88 -5.44 -10.81
N ARG A 136 -22.81 -5.17 -12.12
CA ARG A 136 -21.68 -4.44 -12.73
C ARG A 136 -21.54 -3.04 -12.15
N SER A 137 -22.64 -2.29 -12.06
CA SER A 137 -22.62 -0.95 -11.49
C SER A 137 -22.17 -0.93 -10.03
N GLU A 138 -22.61 -1.90 -9.22
CA GLU A 138 -22.18 -2.01 -7.83
C GLU A 138 -20.68 -2.34 -7.73
N GLN A 139 -20.20 -3.33 -8.48
CA GLN A 139 -18.78 -3.67 -8.50
C GLN A 139 -17.92 -2.46 -8.89
N GLN A 140 -18.33 -1.72 -9.92
CA GLN A 140 -17.62 -0.54 -10.37
C GLN A 140 -17.65 0.60 -9.34
N HIS A 141 -18.77 0.76 -8.62
CA HIS A 141 -18.85 1.69 -7.49
C HIS A 141 -17.80 1.39 -6.43
N TYR A 142 -17.65 0.13 -6.02
CA TYR A 142 -16.64 -0.27 -5.03
C TYR A 142 -15.21 -0.14 -5.56
N SER A 143 -14.97 -0.43 -6.83
CA SER A 143 -13.68 -0.18 -7.50
C SER A 143 -13.30 1.30 -7.46
N ASP A 144 -14.27 2.20 -7.67
CA ASP A 144 -14.07 3.64 -7.58
C ASP A 144 -13.81 4.10 -6.14
N LEU A 145 -14.45 3.47 -5.16
CA LEU A 145 -14.18 3.72 -3.74
C LEU A 145 -12.73 3.43 -3.37
N VAL A 146 -12.06 2.42 -3.95
CA VAL A 146 -10.62 2.18 -3.74
C VAL A 146 -9.79 3.39 -4.16
N THR A 147 -10.07 3.94 -5.34
CA THR A 147 -9.36 5.13 -5.85
C THR A 147 -9.66 6.37 -5.01
N ARG A 148 -10.90 6.52 -4.53
CA ARG A 148 -11.30 7.61 -3.63
C ARG A 148 -10.64 7.49 -2.26
N LEU A 149 -10.49 6.28 -1.73
CA LEU A 149 -9.73 6.03 -0.50
C LEU A 149 -8.26 6.42 -0.67
N ALA A 150 -7.64 6.06 -1.81
CA ALA A 150 -6.27 6.47 -2.12
C ALA A 150 -6.13 7.99 -2.14
N LEU A 151 -7.01 8.67 -2.87
CA LEU A 151 -7.04 10.12 -2.95
C LEU A 151 -7.24 10.77 -1.57
N ALA A 152 -8.19 10.28 -0.78
CA ALA A 152 -8.46 10.79 0.55
C ALA A 152 -7.24 10.61 1.48
N GLY A 153 -6.57 9.46 1.43
CA GLY A 153 -5.34 9.22 2.18
C GLY A 153 -4.21 10.19 1.79
N ILE A 154 -3.98 10.39 0.49
CA ILE A 154 -2.97 11.33 -0.03
C ILE A 154 -3.25 12.76 0.42
N LEU A 155 -4.49 13.24 0.19
CA LEU A 155 -4.88 14.61 0.57
C LEU A 155 -4.80 14.81 2.09
N SER A 156 -5.17 13.80 2.87
CA SER A 156 -5.06 13.84 4.32
C SER A 156 -3.60 13.92 4.76
N ASN A 157 -2.70 13.11 4.18
CA ASN A 157 -1.28 13.16 4.52
C ASN A 157 -0.65 14.52 4.17
N ILE A 158 -0.99 15.10 3.03
CA ILE A 158 -0.55 16.46 2.62
C ILE A 158 -1.04 17.50 3.64
N ALA A 159 -2.33 17.48 3.97
CA ALA A 159 -2.93 18.42 4.92
C ALA A 159 -2.31 18.30 6.31
N ILE A 160 -2.15 17.07 6.80
CA ILE A 160 -1.51 16.75 8.08
C ILE A 160 -0.05 17.19 8.08
N GLY A 161 0.70 16.91 7.01
CA GLY A 161 2.09 17.31 6.85
C GLY A 161 2.27 18.83 6.90
N ALA A 162 1.40 19.57 6.21
CA ALA A 162 1.37 21.03 6.23
C ALA A 162 0.98 21.58 7.62
N ALA A 163 -0.06 21.02 8.24
CA ALA A 163 -0.51 21.41 9.57
C ALA A 163 0.54 21.13 10.66
N GLY A 164 1.33 20.05 10.49
CA GLY A 164 2.40 19.68 11.41
C GLY A 164 3.36 20.83 11.71
N LYS A 165 3.76 21.60 10.69
CA LYS A 165 4.61 22.79 10.88
C LYS A 165 3.93 23.84 11.77
N ALA A 166 2.66 24.17 11.48
CA ALA A 166 1.90 25.15 12.24
C ALA A 166 1.66 24.73 13.70
N SER A 167 1.62 23.42 13.97
CA SER A 167 1.45 22.85 15.31
C SER A 167 2.77 22.52 16.02
N GLY A 168 3.92 23.01 15.54
CA GLY A 168 5.23 22.79 16.19
C GLY A 168 5.79 21.37 16.02
N ARG A 169 5.30 20.61 15.04
CA ARG A 169 5.72 19.24 14.68
C ARG A 169 6.18 19.15 13.22
N PRO A 170 7.21 19.91 12.81
CA PRO A 170 7.67 19.96 11.42
C PRO A 170 8.15 18.60 10.89
N GLU A 171 8.54 17.67 11.77
CA GLU A 171 8.95 16.31 11.42
C GLU A 171 7.81 15.42 10.92
N LEU A 172 6.55 15.84 11.08
CA LEU A 172 5.37 15.07 10.71
C LEU A 172 5.30 14.84 9.19
N ALA A 173 5.63 15.84 8.38
CA ALA A 173 5.67 15.71 6.92
C ALA A 173 6.68 14.63 6.48
N ALA A 174 7.90 14.64 7.04
CA ALA A 174 8.93 13.66 6.72
C ALA A 174 8.53 12.25 7.17
N ARG A 175 7.86 12.13 8.32
CA ARG A 175 7.34 10.85 8.81
C ARG A 175 6.27 10.27 7.89
N LEU A 176 5.34 11.10 7.39
CA LEU A 176 4.27 10.66 6.50
C LEU A 176 4.81 10.25 5.13
N LEU A 177 5.73 11.03 4.55
CA LEU A 177 6.38 10.69 3.28
C LEU A 177 7.13 9.35 3.38
N ALA A 178 7.93 9.17 4.43
CA ALA A 178 8.63 7.91 4.66
C ALA A 178 7.65 6.72 4.87
N GLY A 179 6.50 6.99 5.48
CA GLY A 179 5.41 6.03 5.59
C GLY A 179 4.87 5.62 4.22
N GLU A 180 4.49 6.58 3.37
CA GLU A 180 3.98 6.31 2.01
C GLU A 180 4.96 5.50 1.17
N LEU A 181 6.24 5.87 1.20
CA LEU A 181 7.30 5.18 0.45
C LEU A 181 7.61 3.78 0.99
N LYS A 182 7.26 3.48 2.25
CA LYS A 182 7.34 2.14 2.83
C LYS A 182 6.17 1.25 2.39
N ILE A 183 4.97 1.82 2.26
CA ILE A 183 3.74 1.03 2.07
C ILE A 183 3.75 0.32 0.72
N ALA A 184 4.14 1.00 -0.36
CA ALA A 184 4.16 0.41 -1.70
C ALA A 184 5.08 -0.83 -1.82
N PRO A 185 6.37 -0.79 -1.43
CA PRO A 185 7.23 -1.97 -1.49
C PRO A 185 6.79 -3.06 -0.50
N TYR A 186 6.24 -2.69 0.68
CA TYR A 186 5.64 -3.66 1.60
C TYR A 186 4.47 -4.40 0.95
N ALA A 187 3.55 -3.67 0.32
CA ALA A 187 2.39 -4.25 -0.34
C ALA A 187 2.82 -5.17 -1.49
N ALA A 188 3.76 -4.71 -2.32
CA ALA A 188 4.30 -5.51 -3.42
C ALA A 188 4.98 -6.79 -2.92
N ALA A 189 5.81 -6.71 -1.88
CA ALA A 189 6.48 -7.88 -1.30
C ALA A 189 5.46 -8.88 -0.73
N ARG A 190 4.46 -8.38 -0.01
CA ARG A 190 3.39 -9.21 0.56
C ARG A 190 2.60 -9.93 -0.53
N ASP A 191 2.16 -9.22 -1.55
CA ASP A 191 1.38 -9.82 -2.64
C ASP A 191 2.26 -10.71 -3.54
N ALA A 192 3.56 -10.47 -3.66
CA ALA A 192 4.50 -11.40 -4.30
C ALA A 192 4.66 -12.71 -3.50
N ILE A 193 4.70 -12.65 -2.17
CA ILE A 193 4.70 -13.85 -1.31
C ILE A 193 3.38 -14.60 -1.50
N GLN A 194 2.22 -13.92 -1.49
CA GLN A 194 0.92 -14.56 -1.71
C GLN A 194 0.73 -15.09 -3.15
N ALA A 195 1.43 -14.53 -4.14
CA ALA A 195 1.51 -15.07 -5.49
C ALA A 195 2.35 -16.36 -5.55
N THR A 196 3.27 -16.56 -4.60
CA THR A 196 4.22 -17.67 -4.61
C THR A 196 3.82 -18.81 -3.67
N PHE A 197 3.21 -18.48 -2.53
CA PHE A 197 2.90 -19.43 -1.47
C PHE A 197 1.41 -19.42 -1.16
N ARG A 198 0.86 -20.61 -0.94
CA ARG A 198 -0.44 -20.85 -0.33
C ARG A 198 -0.23 -21.78 0.86
N MET A 199 -0.86 -21.52 1.99
CA MET A 199 -0.80 -22.36 3.21
C MET A 199 -2.06 -23.23 3.43
N VAL A 200 -3.17 -22.90 2.79
CA VAL A 200 -4.52 -23.41 3.02
C VAL A 200 -5.17 -23.52 1.65
N GLY A 201 -5.72 -24.70 1.37
CA GLY A 201 -6.46 -25.01 0.16
C GLY A 201 -7.92 -25.33 0.48
N MET A 202 -8.62 -25.76 -0.56
CA MET A 202 -10.01 -26.23 -0.49
C MET A 202 -10.06 -27.67 -0.98
N ARG A 203 -10.84 -28.53 -0.32
CA ARG A 203 -10.99 -29.93 -0.73
C ARG A 203 -11.69 -30.09 -2.09
N ALA A 204 -12.52 -29.13 -2.46
CA ALA A 204 -13.23 -29.09 -3.73
C ALA A 204 -13.18 -27.67 -4.30
N PRO A 205 -13.42 -27.50 -5.62
CA PRO A 205 -13.43 -26.18 -6.25
C PRO A 205 -14.41 -25.21 -5.58
N THR A 206 -14.04 -23.93 -5.59
CA THR A 206 -14.84 -22.81 -5.11
C THR A 206 -14.97 -21.77 -6.22
N ASN A 207 -15.79 -20.75 -6.01
CA ASN A 207 -15.90 -19.61 -6.90
C ASN A 207 -14.73 -18.61 -6.75
N GLY A 208 -13.77 -18.87 -5.84
CA GLY A 208 -12.60 -18.00 -5.61
C GLY A 208 -12.88 -16.76 -4.76
N GLY A 209 -13.94 -16.78 -3.94
CA GLY A 209 -14.32 -15.66 -3.08
C GLY A 209 -15.50 -15.98 -2.17
N VAL A 210 -16.01 -14.93 -1.53
CA VAL A 210 -17.17 -14.95 -0.64
C VAL A 210 -18.21 -13.91 -1.07
N SER A 211 -19.49 -14.21 -0.84
CA SER A 211 -20.60 -13.30 -1.16
C SER A 211 -20.69 -12.12 -0.19
N ASP A 212 -21.55 -11.16 -0.52
CA ASP A 212 -21.72 -9.89 0.19
C ASP A 212 -21.91 -10.00 1.72
N HIS A 213 -22.75 -10.93 2.19
CA HIS A 213 -23.01 -11.06 3.63
C HIS A 213 -21.79 -11.67 4.35
N HIS A 214 -21.08 -12.60 3.71
CA HIS A 214 -19.86 -13.18 4.25
C HIS A 214 -18.67 -12.22 4.20
N VAL A 215 -18.51 -11.42 3.14
CA VAL A 215 -17.52 -10.33 3.08
C VAL A 215 -17.76 -9.34 4.23
N THR A 216 -19.02 -9.01 4.50
CA THR A 216 -19.37 -8.11 5.62
C THR A 216 -19.06 -8.73 6.98
N SER A 217 -19.34 -10.03 7.16
CA SER A 217 -18.98 -10.78 8.37
C SER A 217 -17.46 -10.82 8.57
N ALA A 218 -16.71 -11.19 7.54
CA ALA A 218 -15.26 -11.17 7.53
C ALA A 218 -14.70 -9.79 7.86
N GLY A 219 -15.29 -8.72 7.31
CA GLY A 219 -14.91 -7.34 7.63
C GLY A 219 -15.10 -6.97 9.10
N ARG A 220 -16.16 -7.45 9.75
CA ARG A 220 -16.36 -7.25 11.20
C ARG A 220 -15.29 -7.99 12.01
N PHE A 221 -14.99 -9.23 11.63
CA PHE A 221 -13.93 -10.02 12.25
C PHE A 221 -12.57 -9.32 12.09
N TYR A 222 -12.22 -8.94 10.86
CA TYR A 222 -10.98 -8.25 10.55
C TYR A 222 -10.83 -6.93 11.29
N GLY A 223 -11.92 -6.15 11.39
CA GLY A 223 -11.95 -4.90 12.14
C GLY A 223 -11.65 -5.14 13.63
N MET A 224 -12.31 -6.12 14.25
CA MET A 224 -12.06 -6.48 15.64
C MET A 224 -10.64 -7.01 15.86
N ALA A 225 -10.15 -7.87 14.98
CA ALA A 225 -8.78 -8.37 15.02
C ALA A 225 -7.78 -7.20 14.96
N ASN A 226 -7.99 -6.23 14.07
CA ASN A 226 -7.13 -5.04 14.00
C ASN A 226 -7.20 -4.20 15.26
N VAL A 227 -8.38 -4.00 15.85
CA VAL A 227 -8.50 -3.31 17.15
C VAL A 227 -7.65 -4.02 18.19
N LEU A 228 -7.85 -5.33 18.38
CA LEU A 228 -7.12 -6.11 19.38
C LEU A 228 -5.62 -6.11 19.13
N THR A 229 -5.17 -6.27 17.89
CA THR A 229 -3.76 -6.21 17.51
C THR A 229 -3.15 -4.85 17.78
N ASN A 230 -3.85 -3.75 17.48
CA ASN A 230 -3.36 -2.41 17.75
C ASN A 230 -3.28 -2.11 19.26
N LEU A 231 -4.22 -2.64 20.05
CA LEU A 231 -4.18 -2.52 21.51
C LEU A 231 -3.03 -3.35 22.09
N ALA A 232 -2.88 -4.60 21.67
CA ALA A 232 -1.76 -5.45 22.07
C ALA A 232 -0.42 -4.83 21.70
N SER A 233 -0.32 -4.19 20.52
CA SER A 233 0.90 -3.49 20.10
C SER A 233 1.26 -2.32 21.01
N ASN A 234 0.28 -1.65 21.62
CA ASN A 234 0.54 -0.58 22.59
C ASN A 234 1.06 -1.15 23.91
N GLU A 235 0.44 -2.21 24.42
CA GLU A 235 0.84 -2.85 25.68
C GLU A 235 2.20 -3.54 25.59
N LEU A 236 2.53 -4.06 24.40
CA LEU A 236 3.81 -4.71 24.12
C LEU A 236 4.87 -3.74 23.55
N GLU A 237 4.59 -2.43 23.54
CA GLU A 237 5.60 -1.44 23.12
C GLU A 237 6.76 -1.45 24.11
N LEU A 238 7.98 -1.62 23.60
CA LEU A 238 9.18 -1.59 24.42
C LEU A 238 9.35 -0.18 25.04
N PRO A 239 9.66 -0.07 26.35
CA PRO A 239 9.74 1.23 27.05
C PRO A 239 10.63 2.27 26.36
N ASP A 240 11.71 1.83 25.73
CA ASP A 240 12.71 2.68 25.09
C ASP A 240 12.48 2.92 23.60
N PHE A 241 11.40 2.38 23.03
CA PHE A 241 11.20 2.37 21.58
C PHE A 241 11.06 3.78 20.99
N ALA A 242 10.39 4.70 21.68
CA ALA A 242 10.26 6.09 21.24
C ALA A 242 11.63 6.79 21.15
N SER A 243 12.46 6.65 22.18
CA SER A 243 13.81 7.21 22.27
C SER A 243 14.77 6.57 21.26
N ALA A 244 14.67 5.25 21.04
CA ALA A 244 15.44 4.56 20.01
C ALA A 244 15.08 5.04 18.59
N ARG A 245 13.79 5.28 18.32
CA ARG A 245 13.35 5.89 17.04
C ARG A 245 13.92 7.29 16.84
N GLN A 246 13.99 8.11 17.88
CA GLN A 246 14.59 9.44 17.80
C GLN A 246 16.06 9.35 17.33
N ARG A 247 16.85 8.41 17.88
CA ARG A 247 18.24 8.21 17.47
C ARG A 247 18.37 7.88 15.98
N TRP A 248 17.57 6.92 15.51
CA TRP A 248 17.52 6.53 14.09
C TRP A 248 17.10 7.68 13.18
N ALA A 249 16.27 8.57 13.69
CA ALA A 249 15.80 9.75 12.99
C ALA A 249 16.78 10.95 13.08
N GLY A 250 18.01 10.72 13.56
CA GLY A 250 19.07 11.73 13.66
C GLY A 250 18.86 12.74 14.78
N LEU A 251 17.89 12.52 15.68
CA LEU A 251 17.60 13.41 16.81
C LEU A 251 18.43 13.02 18.04
N MET A 252 18.49 13.95 18.99
CA MET A 252 19.06 13.70 20.32
C MET A 252 18.31 12.54 20.99
N SER A 253 19.08 11.58 21.48
CA SER A 253 18.59 10.36 22.14
C SER A 253 19.67 9.86 23.08
N PRO A 254 19.31 9.24 24.23
CA PRO A 254 20.29 8.65 25.14
C PRO A 254 21.02 7.44 24.53
N PHE A 255 20.52 6.88 23.42
CA PHE A 255 21.10 5.70 22.79
C PHE A 255 22.18 6.02 21.75
N ASN A 256 23.22 5.19 21.69
CA ASN A 256 24.04 5.10 20.49
C ASN A 256 23.27 4.37 19.36
N MET A 257 23.81 4.39 18.13
CA MET A 257 23.10 3.82 16.98
C MET A 257 22.89 2.31 17.10
N GLY A 258 23.84 1.57 17.69
CA GLY A 258 23.74 0.12 17.88
C GLY A 258 22.67 -0.26 18.90
N GLU A 259 22.61 0.44 20.04
CA GLU A 259 21.58 0.24 21.07
C GLU A 259 20.19 0.56 20.52
N ALA A 260 20.05 1.71 19.85
CA ALA A 260 18.80 2.09 19.22
C ALA A 260 18.36 1.08 18.15
N THR A 261 19.30 0.55 17.37
CA THR A 261 19.07 -0.54 16.41
C THR A 261 18.50 -1.77 17.11
N ASN A 262 19.14 -2.26 18.17
CA ASN A 262 18.65 -3.43 18.89
C ASN A 262 17.20 -3.25 19.40
N VAL A 263 16.88 -2.09 19.99
CA VAL A 263 15.50 -1.79 20.45
C VAL A 263 14.51 -1.75 19.28
N VAL A 264 14.85 -1.05 18.19
CA VAL A 264 13.98 -0.95 17.00
C VAL A 264 13.73 -2.33 16.38
N PHE A 265 14.75 -3.17 16.25
CA PHE A 265 14.61 -4.52 15.70
C PHE A 265 13.78 -5.44 16.60
N ARG A 266 13.94 -5.35 17.92
CA ARG A 266 13.08 -6.11 18.86
C ARG A 266 11.62 -5.68 18.76
N GLN A 267 11.35 -4.38 18.70
CA GLN A 267 9.98 -3.90 18.48
C GLN A 267 9.44 -4.36 17.12
N ALA A 268 10.25 -4.31 16.06
CA ALA A 268 9.85 -4.79 14.74
C ALA A 268 9.48 -6.27 14.77
N ALA A 269 10.19 -7.10 15.54
CA ALA A 269 9.87 -8.52 15.73
C ALA A 269 8.53 -8.72 16.48
N VAL A 270 8.26 -7.94 17.52
CA VAL A 270 6.95 -7.95 18.22
C VAL A 270 5.83 -7.59 17.26
N ASN A 271 5.99 -6.49 16.52
CA ASN A 271 5.00 -6.05 15.54
C ASN A 271 4.81 -7.08 14.42
N ALA A 272 5.88 -7.74 13.99
CA ALA A 272 5.80 -8.81 13.00
C ALA A 272 5.01 -10.01 13.53
N ALA A 273 5.27 -10.46 14.76
CA ALA A 273 4.52 -11.57 15.37
C ALA A 273 3.02 -11.27 15.50
N LEU A 274 2.67 -10.06 15.96
CA LEU A 274 1.28 -9.61 16.04
C LEU A 274 0.59 -9.56 14.68
N ASN A 275 1.28 -9.02 13.66
CA ASN A 275 0.75 -9.01 12.29
C ASN A 275 0.60 -10.42 11.72
N VAL A 276 1.55 -11.33 11.94
CA VAL A 276 1.42 -12.73 11.50
C VAL A 276 0.19 -13.38 12.13
N GLY A 277 -0.05 -13.16 13.43
CA GLY A 277 -1.24 -13.66 14.13
C GLY A 277 -2.53 -13.12 13.52
N LEU A 278 -2.62 -11.80 13.34
CA LEU A 278 -3.77 -11.13 12.71
C LEU A 278 -4.05 -11.68 11.31
N GLU A 279 -3.03 -11.71 10.45
CA GLU A 279 -3.17 -12.12 9.06
C GLU A 279 -3.50 -13.60 8.92
N THR A 280 -2.99 -14.45 9.82
CA THR A 280 -3.37 -15.86 9.87
C THR A 280 -4.83 -16.02 10.26
N ALA A 281 -5.28 -15.26 11.27
CA ALA A 281 -6.66 -15.33 11.75
C ALA A 281 -7.66 -14.82 10.70
N ASP A 282 -7.38 -13.67 10.06
CA ASP A 282 -8.19 -13.11 8.97
C ASP A 282 -8.30 -14.10 7.81
N TRP A 283 -7.16 -14.63 7.40
CA TRP A 283 -7.12 -15.50 6.25
C TRP A 283 -7.82 -16.84 6.51
N LEU A 284 -7.67 -17.43 7.70
CA LEU A 284 -8.44 -18.60 8.10
C LEU A 284 -9.94 -18.30 8.15
N ASN A 285 -10.34 -17.14 8.65
CA ASN A 285 -11.75 -16.75 8.74
C ASN A 285 -12.40 -16.62 7.35
N VAL A 286 -11.77 -15.89 6.42
CA VAL A 286 -12.33 -15.64 5.09
C VAL A 286 -12.36 -16.92 4.25
N THR A 287 -11.30 -17.72 4.31
CA THR A 287 -11.28 -18.99 3.58
C THR A 287 -12.19 -20.04 4.20
N GLN A 288 -12.51 -19.95 5.50
CA GLN A 288 -13.59 -20.77 6.07
C GLN A 288 -14.95 -20.35 5.52
N HIS A 289 -15.24 -19.05 5.44
CA HIS A 289 -16.47 -18.57 4.82
C HIS A 289 -16.61 -19.02 3.36
N GLU A 290 -15.53 -18.95 2.58
CA GLU A 290 -15.50 -19.45 1.21
C GLU A 290 -15.78 -20.97 1.15
N ALA A 291 -15.19 -21.74 2.06
CA ALA A 291 -15.43 -23.18 2.14
C ALA A 291 -16.89 -23.50 2.46
N ASP A 292 -17.48 -22.79 3.42
CA ASP A 292 -18.87 -22.96 3.82
C ASP A 292 -19.84 -22.65 2.68
N GLU A 293 -19.59 -21.57 1.91
CA GLU A 293 -20.43 -21.21 0.76
C GLU A 293 -20.35 -22.23 -0.38
N ALA A 294 -19.17 -22.78 -0.62
CA ALA A 294 -18.97 -23.79 -1.64
C ALA A 294 -19.38 -25.21 -1.17
N GLY A 295 -19.86 -25.37 0.07
CA GLY A 295 -20.21 -26.68 0.63
C GLY A 295 -19.02 -27.63 0.71
N THR A 296 -17.82 -27.09 0.90
CA THR A 296 -16.56 -27.82 0.94
C THR A 296 -15.86 -27.64 2.29
N GLN A 297 -14.61 -28.09 2.40
CA GLN A 297 -13.80 -27.94 3.59
C GLN A 297 -12.49 -27.24 3.27
N GLN A 298 -12.16 -26.25 4.09
CA GLN A 298 -10.83 -25.70 4.21
C GLN A 298 -9.87 -26.81 4.66
N ILE A 299 -8.71 -26.91 4.02
CA ILE A 299 -7.68 -27.88 4.37
C ILE A 299 -6.32 -27.20 4.54
N TRP A 300 -5.51 -27.72 5.47
CA TRP A 300 -4.12 -27.32 5.58
C TRP A 300 -3.33 -27.90 4.41
N GLU A 301 -2.88 -27.04 3.51
CA GLU A 301 -2.20 -27.45 2.27
C GLU A 301 -1.12 -26.42 1.88
N PRO A 302 0.05 -26.44 2.55
CA PRO A 302 1.19 -25.63 2.16
C PRO A 302 1.70 -26.01 0.77
N THR A 303 1.65 -25.08 -0.18
CA THR A 303 2.00 -25.29 -1.58
C THR A 303 2.76 -24.08 -2.13
N LEU A 304 3.81 -24.37 -2.90
CA LEU A 304 4.45 -23.42 -3.80
C LEU A 304 3.61 -23.32 -5.08
N LYS A 305 3.01 -22.17 -5.34
CA LYS A 305 2.33 -21.90 -6.61
C LYS A 305 3.37 -21.88 -7.73
N ALA A 306 3.08 -22.54 -8.86
CA ALA A 306 4.01 -22.59 -9.99
C ALA A 306 4.42 -21.18 -10.45
N ARG A 307 5.69 -21.02 -10.88
CA ARG A 307 6.34 -19.73 -11.15
C ARG A 307 5.70 -18.99 -12.34
N ARG A 308 4.55 -18.32 -12.16
CA ARG A 308 4.09 -17.08 -12.85
C ARG A 308 2.58 -16.80 -12.75
N GLU A 309 1.75 -17.77 -12.38
CA GLU A 309 0.30 -17.71 -12.61
C GLU A 309 -0.42 -16.53 -11.93
N ASP A 310 0.01 -16.11 -10.73
CA ASP A 310 -0.68 -15.06 -9.96
C ASP A 310 0.18 -13.79 -9.76
N TYR A 311 1.34 -13.65 -10.41
CA TYR A 311 2.22 -12.47 -10.20
C TYR A 311 1.59 -11.16 -10.69
N GLU A 312 0.65 -11.24 -11.63
CA GLU A 312 -0.17 -10.12 -12.05
C GLU A 312 -0.97 -9.48 -10.90
N ARG A 313 -1.24 -10.22 -9.82
CA ARG A 313 -1.86 -9.67 -8.60
C ARG A 313 -1.06 -8.52 -8.01
N VAL A 314 0.26 -8.47 -8.23
CA VAL A 314 1.09 -7.40 -7.67
C VAL A 314 0.64 -6.05 -8.22
N MET A 315 0.19 -6.00 -9.47
CA MET A 315 -0.32 -4.78 -10.11
C MET A 315 -1.75 -4.43 -9.71
N ASP A 316 -2.49 -5.39 -9.13
CA ASP A 316 -3.90 -5.21 -8.77
C ASP A 316 -4.07 -5.06 -7.25
N HIS A 317 -3.66 -6.09 -6.51
CA HIS A 317 -3.86 -6.21 -5.07
C HIS A 317 -2.95 -5.26 -4.30
N SER A 318 -1.66 -5.14 -4.67
CA SER A 318 -0.72 -4.25 -3.94
C SER A 318 -1.13 -2.79 -4.04
N VAL A 319 -1.70 -2.39 -5.18
CA VAL A 319 -2.19 -1.03 -5.42
C VAL A 319 -3.40 -0.77 -4.53
N ALA A 320 -4.41 -1.65 -4.52
CA ALA A 320 -5.55 -1.53 -3.62
C ALA A 320 -5.14 -1.58 -2.13
N ARG A 321 -4.18 -2.45 -1.78
CA ARG A 321 -3.62 -2.56 -0.42
C ARG A 321 -2.93 -1.28 0.02
N THR A 322 -2.21 -0.63 -0.87
CA THR A 322 -1.56 0.66 -0.60
C THR A 322 -2.59 1.72 -0.23
N ALA A 323 -3.72 1.78 -0.95
CA ALA A 323 -4.83 2.66 -0.56
C ALA A 323 -5.33 2.35 0.85
N ALA A 324 -5.66 1.08 1.13
CA ALA A 324 -6.21 0.66 2.42
C ALA A 324 -5.29 1.01 3.61
N ILE A 325 -4.00 0.72 3.48
CA ILE A 325 -3.03 1.00 4.54
C ILE A 325 -2.83 2.51 4.68
N ASN A 326 -2.65 3.24 3.57
CA ASN A 326 -2.38 4.66 3.63
C ASN A 326 -3.58 5.45 4.17
N SER A 327 -4.81 5.12 3.74
CA SER A 327 -6.02 5.76 4.25
C SER A 327 -6.22 5.51 5.75
N ASN A 328 -5.95 4.28 6.23
CA ASN A 328 -6.03 3.98 7.66
C ASN A 328 -4.96 4.70 8.49
N ILE A 329 -3.72 4.78 8.00
CA ILE A 329 -2.66 5.53 8.68
C ILE A 329 -3.00 7.02 8.74
N ALA A 330 -3.48 7.59 7.63
CA ALA A 330 -3.88 8.99 7.56
C ALA A 330 -5.04 9.27 8.53
N PHE A 331 -6.06 8.40 8.54
CA PHE A 331 -7.21 8.51 9.44
C PHE A 331 -6.80 8.44 10.91
N GLY A 332 -5.99 7.44 11.30
CA GLY A 332 -5.48 7.33 12.67
C GLY A 332 -4.64 8.53 13.08
N THR A 333 -3.77 9.02 12.18
CA THR A 333 -2.97 10.23 12.44
C THR A 333 -3.85 11.45 12.65
N ALA A 334 -4.87 11.64 11.83
CA ALA A 334 -5.83 12.74 11.98
C ALA A 334 -6.57 12.64 13.32
N VAL A 335 -7.08 11.46 13.68
CA VAL A 335 -7.76 11.22 14.98
C VAL A 335 -6.82 11.52 16.14
N ASN A 336 -5.57 11.07 16.07
CA ASN A 336 -4.57 11.32 17.11
C ASN A 336 -4.28 12.83 17.27
N MET A 337 -4.20 13.57 16.16
CA MET A 337 -4.03 15.03 16.18
C MET A 337 -5.23 15.75 16.78
N ILE A 338 -6.45 15.38 16.37
CA ILE A 338 -7.68 15.93 16.92
C ILE A 338 -7.76 15.66 18.42
N GLY A 339 -7.48 14.42 18.86
CA GLY A 339 -7.46 14.08 20.28
C GLY A 339 -6.46 14.92 21.07
N THR A 340 -5.26 15.11 20.52
CA THR A 340 -4.23 15.98 21.12
C THR A 340 -4.71 17.44 21.21
N TRP A 341 -5.35 17.95 20.16
CA TRP A 341 -5.89 19.32 20.14
C TRP A 341 -7.02 19.50 21.16
N LEU A 342 -7.83 18.47 21.39
CA LEU A 342 -8.87 18.43 22.42
C LEU A 342 -8.34 18.19 23.84
N GLY A 343 -7.01 18.13 24.03
CA GLY A 343 -6.38 17.98 25.35
C GLY A 343 -6.40 16.56 25.90
N LEU A 344 -6.64 15.54 25.08
CA LEU A 344 -6.50 14.14 25.51
C LEU A 344 -5.02 13.82 25.77
N SER A 345 -4.76 12.99 26.79
CA SER A 345 -3.41 12.50 27.04
C SER A 345 -2.90 11.66 25.86
N PRO A 346 -1.57 11.56 25.64
CA PRO A 346 -1.01 10.76 24.55
C PRO A 346 -1.54 9.32 24.52
N ALA A 347 -1.67 8.68 25.68
CA ALA A 347 -2.23 7.33 25.82
C ALA A 347 -3.70 7.25 25.38
N ARG A 348 -4.54 8.21 25.78
CA ARG A 348 -5.96 8.24 25.39
C ARG A 348 -6.13 8.54 23.89
N SER A 349 -5.34 9.46 23.35
CA SER A 349 -5.32 9.76 21.91
C SER A 349 -4.84 8.57 21.09
N ALA A 350 -3.84 7.82 21.56
CA ALA A 350 -3.35 6.61 20.91
C ALA A 350 -4.39 5.48 20.97
N LEU A 351 -5.02 5.27 22.13
CA LEU A 351 -6.10 4.30 22.30
C LEU A 351 -7.26 4.57 21.34
N LEU A 352 -7.76 5.81 21.30
CA LEU A 352 -8.84 6.23 20.41
C LEU A 352 -8.46 6.06 18.94
N SER A 353 -7.28 6.55 18.54
CA SER A 353 -6.76 6.42 17.18
C SER A 353 -6.69 4.96 16.74
N ASN A 354 -6.12 4.09 17.56
CA ASN A 354 -5.93 2.68 17.25
C ASN A 354 -7.25 1.91 17.14
N ALA A 355 -8.20 2.19 18.05
CA ALA A 355 -9.53 1.60 18.02
C ALA A 355 -10.32 2.05 16.78
N LEU A 356 -10.37 3.36 16.52
CA LEU A 356 -11.07 3.90 15.34
C LEU A 356 -10.43 3.42 14.03
N SER A 357 -9.10 3.33 13.96
CA SER A 357 -8.39 2.83 12.77
C SER A 357 -8.67 1.34 12.53
N GLY A 358 -8.75 0.53 13.59
CA GLY A 358 -9.13 -0.88 13.47
C GLY A 358 -10.57 -1.06 12.96
N MET A 359 -11.52 -0.28 13.50
CA MET A 359 -12.90 -0.26 12.98
C MET A 359 -12.97 0.21 11.52
N ALA A 360 -12.18 1.23 11.16
CA ALA A 360 -12.09 1.71 9.78
C ALA A 360 -11.56 0.62 8.82
N ALA A 361 -10.59 -0.19 9.26
CA ALA A 361 -10.13 -1.35 8.49
C ALA A 361 -11.27 -2.35 8.20
N GLY A 362 -12.11 -2.63 9.18
CA GLY A 362 -13.28 -3.50 8.99
C GLY A 362 -14.34 -2.90 8.07
N MET A 363 -14.61 -1.59 8.17
CA MET A 363 -15.55 -0.89 7.27
C MET A 363 -15.04 -0.84 5.82
N GLN A 364 -13.73 -0.74 5.63
CA GLN A 364 -13.09 -0.76 4.31
C GLN A 364 -12.99 -2.17 3.71
N TYR A 365 -13.30 -3.22 4.48
CA TYR A 365 -13.05 -4.59 4.06
C TYR A 365 -13.78 -4.96 2.77
N LYS A 366 -15.08 -4.65 2.62
CA LYS A 366 -15.83 -4.92 1.38
C LYS A 366 -15.20 -4.19 0.18
N ILE A 367 -14.74 -2.96 0.38
CA ILE A 367 -14.10 -2.16 -0.68
C ILE A 367 -12.83 -2.87 -1.17
N ILE A 368 -12.03 -3.41 -0.26
CA ILE A 368 -10.73 -4.01 -0.60
C ILE A 368 -10.85 -5.47 -1.02
N ALA A 369 -11.46 -6.32 -0.17
CA ALA A 369 -11.61 -7.75 -0.42
C ALA A 369 -12.47 -8.02 -1.66
N GLY A 370 -13.60 -7.31 -1.83
CA GLY A 370 -14.44 -7.44 -3.01
C GLY A 370 -13.69 -7.08 -4.30
N THR A 371 -12.87 -6.02 -4.26
CA THR A 371 -12.01 -5.63 -5.40
C THR A 371 -10.92 -6.66 -5.68
N TRP A 372 -10.36 -7.32 -4.66
CA TRP A 372 -9.42 -8.42 -4.86
C TRP A 372 -10.08 -9.63 -5.53
N GLN A 373 -11.29 -10.00 -5.13
CA GLN A 373 -12.06 -11.08 -5.77
C GLN A 373 -12.39 -10.73 -7.23
N ALA A 374 -12.82 -9.50 -7.49
CA ALA A 374 -13.08 -9.01 -8.84
C ALA A 374 -11.82 -9.10 -9.72
N ALA A 375 -10.68 -8.60 -9.23
CA ALA A 375 -9.42 -8.63 -9.96
C ALA A 375 -8.93 -10.06 -10.21
N ALA A 376 -9.08 -10.97 -9.24
CA ALA A 376 -8.74 -12.38 -9.42
C ALA A 376 -9.57 -13.03 -10.55
N ALA A 377 -10.90 -12.84 -10.53
CA ALA A 377 -11.80 -13.38 -11.56
C ALA A 377 -11.49 -12.80 -12.96
N VAL A 378 -11.14 -11.52 -13.07
CA VAL A 378 -10.71 -10.92 -14.34
C VAL A 378 -9.40 -11.54 -14.84
N ARG A 379 -8.43 -11.76 -13.95
CA ARG A 379 -7.16 -12.40 -14.33
C ARG A 379 -7.38 -13.82 -14.85
N GLU A 380 -8.20 -14.61 -14.17
CA GLU A 380 -8.55 -15.96 -14.59
C GLU A 380 -9.24 -15.97 -15.97
N ALA A 381 -10.20 -15.06 -16.18
CA ALA A 381 -10.90 -14.94 -17.46
C ALA A 381 -9.98 -14.51 -18.62
N GLU A 382 -9.07 -13.56 -18.38
CA GLU A 382 -8.11 -13.10 -19.40
C GLU A 382 -7.04 -14.16 -19.71
N ALA A 383 -6.60 -14.93 -18.70
CA ALA A 383 -5.70 -16.04 -18.89
C ALA A 383 -6.34 -17.15 -19.74
N ALA A 384 -7.62 -17.48 -19.48
CA ALA A 384 -8.37 -18.43 -20.28
C ALA A 384 -8.55 -17.97 -21.73
N ARG A 385 -8.83 -16.67 -21.97
CA ARG A 385 -8.92 -16.12 -23.33
C ARG A 385 -7.60 -16.29 -24.10
N THR A 386 -6.48 -15.98 -23.45
CA THR A 386 -5.14 -16.06 -24.07
C THR A 386 -4.72 -17.49 -24.40
N GLN A 387 -5.27 -18.50 -23.72
CA GLN A 387 -5.03 -19.92 -24.03
C GLN A 387 -5.92 -20.47 -25.15
N ALA A 388 -7.04 -19.80 -25.44
CA ALA A 388 -7.98 -20.18 -26.49
C ALA A 388 -7.65 -19.55 -27.86
N GLU A 389 -6.87 -18.47 -27.87
CA GLU A 389 -6.24 -17.83 -29.04
C GLU A 389 -4.93 -18.52 -29.42
#